data_AF-A0A086ZGC3-F1
#
_entry.id   AF-A0A086ZGC3-F1
#
_cell.length_a   1.000
_cell.length_b   1.000
_cell.length_c   1.000
_cell.angle_alpha   90.00
_cell.angle_beta   90.00
_cell.angle_gamma   90.00
#
_symmetry.space_group_name_H-M   'P 1'
#
loop_
_entity.id
_entity.type
_entity.pdbx_description
1 polymer ?
#
loop_
_entity_poly.entity_id
_entity_poly.type
_entity_poly.pdbx_seq_one_letter_code
_entity_poly.pdbx_strand_id
1 'polypeptide(L)'
;MEFSAGSGFSSRDFAAYTSHNGSVIHAAEELFIHKNTLQNHLNRIGEDTGYNPRELSDYAVLSLALILHDYLAFISKPATGAEPTKGNAAY
;
A
#
# COMPACT_ATOMS: atom_id res chain seq x y z
N MET A 1 -4.75 -3.14 14.28
CA MET A 1 -3.37 -3.31 13.77
C MET A 1 -2.88 -1.93 13.40
N GLU A 2 -2.14 -1.27 14.28
CA GLU A 2 -1.50 0.00 13.94
C GLU A 2 -0.29 -0.29 13.06
N PHE A 3 -0.30 0.21 11.83
CA PHE A 3 0.92 0.33 11.04
C PHE A 3 1.78 1.41 11.68
N SER A 4 2.66 1.00 12.59
CA SER A 4 3.63 1.89 13.21
C SER A 4 4.57 2.40 12.11
N ALA A 5 4.64 3.71 11.93
CA ALA A 5 5.32 4.43 10.84
C ALA A 5 6.85 4.23 10.75
N GLY A 6 7.39 3.19 11.39
CA GLY A 6 8.82 2.84 11.41
C GLY A 6 9.14 1.46 10.83
N SER A 7 8.15 0.66 10.39
CA SER A 7 8.42 -0.61 9.69
C SER A 7 8.68 -0.35 8.20
N GLY A 8 9.55 -1.16 7.59
CA GLY A 8 10.10 -0.91 6.24
C GLY A 8 9.12 -1.18 5.10
N PHE A 9 7.82 -1.07 5.37
CA PHE A 9 6.76 -1.26 4.38
C PHE A 9 6.72 -0.06 3.43
N SER A 10 7.55 -0.13 2.41
CA SER A 10 7.52 0.81 1.30
C SER A 10 6.46 0.35 0.30
N SER A 11 5.29 0.99 0.35
CA SER A 11 4.22 0.79 -0.64
C SER A 11 4.71 0.97 -2.07
N ARG A 12 5.78 1.74 -2.29
CA ARG A 12 6.39 1.97 -3.59
C ARG A 12 7.08 0.73 -4.16
N ASP A 13 7.80 -0.04 -3.32
CA ASP A 13 8.49 -1.25 -3.76
C ASP A 13 7.49 -2.35 -4.18
N PHE A 14 6.44 -2.54 -3.37
CA PHE A 14 5.37 -3.48 -3.70
C PHE A 14 4.58 -3.06 -4.94
N ALA A 15 4.32 -1.76 -5.12
CA ALA A 15 3.65 -1.23 -6.30
C ALA A 15 4.47 -1.47 -7.58
N ALA A 16 5.76 -1.11 -7.59
CA ALA A 16 6.63 -1.35 -8.75
C ALA A 16 6.74 -2.85 -9.08
N TYR A 17 6.90 -3.70 -8.06
CA TYR A 17 6.91 -5.15 -8.22
C TYR A 17 5.61 -5.67 -8.84
N THR A 18 4.46 -5.16 -8.39
CA THR A 18 3.13 -5.48 -8.94
C THR A 18 2.97 -5.03 -10.38
N SER A 19 3.31 -3.77 -10.69
CA SER A 19 3.22 -3.18 -12.03
C SER A 19 4.09 -3.92 -13.06
N HIS A 20 5.18 -4.53 -12.61
CA HIS A 20 6.05 -5.36 -13.42
C HIS A 20 5.76 -6.86 -13.31
N ASN A 21 4.53 -7.25 -12.94
CA ASN A 21 4.06 -8.65 -12.86
C ASN A 21 4.98 -9.57 -12.04
N GLY A 22 5.52 -9.05 -10.93
CA GLY A 22 6.43 -9.78 -10.07
C GLY A 22 7.86 -9.90 -10.61
N SER A 23 8.24 -9.16 -11.65
CA SER A 23 9.63 -9.12 -12.11
C SER A 23 10.47 -8.23 -11.20
N VAL A 24 11.33 -8.86 -10.38
CA VAL A 24 12.32 -8.17 -9.55
C VAL A 24 13.28 -7.33 -10.41
N ILE A 25 13.64 -7.81 -11.60
CA ILE A 25 14.61 -7.12 -12.45
C ILE A 25 14.02 -5.82 -12.97
N HIS A 26 12.83 -5.88 -13.59
CA HIS A 26 12.20 -4.71 -14.18
C HIS A 26 11.73 -3.70 -13.12
N ALA A 27 11.20 -4.18 -12.00
CA ALA A 27 10.86 -3.29 -10.89
C ALA A 27 12.10 -2.60 -10.30
N ALA A 28 13.24 -3.30 -10.19
CA ALA A 28 14.48 -2.67 -9.72
C ALA A 28 15.03 -1.64 -10.71
N GLU A 29 14.90 -1.90 -12.03
CA GLU A 29 15.21 -0.93 -13.09
C GLU A 29 14.35 0.34 -12.97
N GLU A 30 13.03 0.21 -12.80
CA GLU A 30 12.11 1.35 -12.60
C GLU A 30 12.46 2.17 -11.35
N LEU A 31 12.82 1.48 -10.27
CA LEU A 31 13.15 2.11 -8.99
C LEU A 31 14.56 2.69 -8.94
N PHE A 32 15.38 2.48 -9.97
CA PHE A 32 16.81 2.84 -10.01
C PHE A 32 17.61 2.25 -8.85
N ILE A 33 17.27 1.04 -8.42
CA ILE A 33 17.98 0.30 -7.37
C ILE A 33 18.52 -1.02 -7.90
N HIS A 34 19.49 -1.59 -7.20
CA HIS A 34 19.97 -2.92 -7.54
C HIS A 34 18.91 -3.99 -7.18
N LYS A 35 18.82 -5.06 -7.98
CA LYS A 35 17.85 -6.16 -7.77
C LYS A 35 17.90 -6.78 -6.36
N ASN A 36 19.07 -6.84 -5.73
CA ASN A 36 19.19 -7.39 -4.38
C ASN A 36 18.60 -6.43 -3.32
N THR A 37 18.69 -5.12 -3.55
CA THR A 37 18.07 -4.12 -2.68
C THR A 37 16.55 -4.27 -2.72
N LEU A 38 15.96 -4.41 -3.92
CA LEU A 38 14.53 -4.68 -4.03
C LEU A 38 14.13 -6.00 -3.35
N GLN A 39 14.90 -7.07 -3.53
CA GLN A 39 14.63 -8.33 -2.84
C GLN A 39 14.69 -8.19 -1.31
N ASN A 40 15.61 -7.39 -0.78
CA ASN A 40 15.65 -7.12 0.65
C ASN A 40 14.41 -6.35 1.13
N HIS A 41 13.92 -5.38 0.33
CA HIS A 41 12.67 -4.69 0.63
C HIS A 41 11.47 -5.66 0.64
N LEU A 42 11.38 -6.54 -0.36
CA LEU A 42 10.32 -7.56 -0.44
C LEU A 42 10.39 -8.55 0.72
N ASN A 43 11.59 -8.97 1.14
CA ASN A 43 11.77 -9.82 2.31
C ASN A 43 11.29 -9.11 3.59
N ARG A 44 11.59 -7.82 3.72
CA ARG A 44 11.17 -7.01 4.87
C ARG A 44 9.66 -6.85 4.93
N ILE A 45 8.96 -6.78 3.79
CA ILE A 45 7.49 -6.87 3.76
C ILE A 45 7.01 -8.19 4.38
N GLY A 46 7.66 -9.31 4.04
CA GLY A 46 7.37 -10.61 4.65
C GLY A 46 7.63 -10.65 6.16
N GLU A 47 8.74 -10.07 6.61
CA GLU A 47 9.07 -9.95 8.03
C GLU A 47 8.05 -9.09 8.80
N ASP A 48 7.63 -7.96 8.22
CA ASP A 48 6.76 -6.99 8.87
C ASP A 48 5.28 -7.43 8.87
N THR A 49 4.83 -8.15 7.84
CA THR A 49 3.42 -8.52 7.64
C THR A 49 3.11 -9.99 7.90
N GLY A 50 4.13 -10.86 7.85
CA GLY A 50 3.97 -12.32 7.84
C GLY A 50 3.60 -12.90 6.47
N TYR A 51 3.51 -12.08 5.42
CA TYR A 51 3.14 -12.49 4.06
C TYR A 51 4.26 -12.18 3.09
N ASN A 52 4.82 -13.19 2.42
CA ASN A 52 5.90 -13.00 1.46
C ASN A 52 5.35 -12.58 0.08
N PRO A 53 5.61 -11.35 -0.41
CA PRO A 53 5.08 -10.89 -1.70
C PRO A 53 5.59 -11.68 -2.92
N ARG A 54 6.60 -12.55 -2.75
CA ARG A 54 7.12 -13.43 -3.80
C ARG A 54 6.38 -14.76 -3.89
N GLU A 55 5.60 -15.11 -2.87
CA GLU A 55 4.68 -16.24 -2.90
C GLU A 55 3.31 -15.78 -3.40
N LEU A 56 2.75 -16.47 -4.38
CA LEU A 56 1.53 -16.00 -5.07
C LEU A 56 0.32 -15.91 -4.12
N SER A 57 0.20 -16.84 -3.17
CA SER A 57 -0.87 -16.83 -2.15
C SER A 57 -0.80 -15.59 -1.26
N ASP A 58 0.41 -15.27 -0.81
CA ASP A 58 0.68 -14.18 0.12
C ASP A 58 0.59 -12.83 -0.58
N TYR A 59 1.07 -12.76 -1.81
CA TYR A 59 0.90 -11.62 -2.70
C TYR A 59 -0.58 -11.24 -2.86
N ALA A 60 -1.46 -12.22 -3.09
CA ALA A 60 -2.89 -11.95 -3.24
C ALA A 60 -3.51 -11.33 -1.97
N VAL A 61 -3.08 -11.80 -0.79
CA VAL A 61 -3.51 -11.23 0.50
C VAL A 61 -3.01 -9.79 0.65
N LEU A 62 -1.73 -9.53 0.40
CA LEU A 62 -1.14 -8.19 0.47
C LEU A 62 -1.80 -7.21 -0.52
N SER A 63 -2.02 -7.66 -1.76
CA SER A 63 -2.66 -6.85 -2.80
C SER A 63 -4.07 -6.45 -2.39
N LEU A 64 -4.87 -7.40 -1.90
CA LEU A 64 -6.22 -7.13 -1.43
C LEU A 64 -6.22 -6.19 -0.21
N ALA A 65 -5.30 -6.39 0.73
CA ALA A 65 -5.19 -5.54 1.93
C ALA A 65 -4.93 -4.07 1.55
N LEU A 66 -4.04 -3.81 0.58
CA LEU A 66 -3.76 -2.46 0.09
C LEU A 66 -4.94 -1.84 -0.65
N ILE A 67 -5.61 -2.60 -1.52
CA ILE A 67 -6.80 -2.12 -2.24
C ILE A 67 -7.90 -1.72 -1.24
N LEU A 68 -8.14 -2.55 -0.22
CA LEU A 68 -9.13 -2.25 0.81
C LEU A 68 -8.74 -1.04 1.65
N HIS A 69 -7.47 -0.93 2.03
CA HIS A 69 -6.95 0.24 2.75
C HIS A 69 -7.21 1.53 1.97
N ASP A 70 -6.87 1.55 0.67
CA ASP A 70 -7.02 2.72 -0.18
C ASP A 70 -8.50 3.06 -0.44
N TYR A 71 -9.34 2.04 -0.61
CA TYR A 71 -10.78 2.21 -0.73
C TYR A 71 -11.39 2.84 0.53
N LEU A 72 -11.02 2.33 1.71
CA LEU A 72 -11.49 2.85 3.00
C LEU A 72 -11.01 4.29 3.23
N ALA A 73 -9.76 4.60 2.87
CA ALA A 73 -9.22 5.95 2.93
C ALA A 73 -9.95 6.91 1.96
N PHE A 74 -10.32 6.43 0.77
CA PHE A 74 -11.07 7.20 -0.22
C PHE A 74 -12.47 7.55 0.28
N ILE A 75 -13.23 6.58 0.80
CA ILE A 75 -14.60 6.83 1.31
C ILE A 75 -14.61 7.63 2.62
N SER A 76 -13.51 7.59 3.39
CA SER A 76 -13.37 8.36 4.63
C SER A 76 -13.06 9.84 4.37
N LYS A 77 -12.66 10.23 3.16
CA LYS A 77 -12.54 11.65 2.82
C LYS A 77 -13.96 12.25 2.78
N PRO A 78 -14.26 13.29 3.59
CA PRO A 78 -15.53 13.97 3.46
C PRO A 78 -15.63 14.52 2.03
N ALA A 79 -16.76 14.31 1.37
CA ALA A 79 -17.05 14.96 0.11
C ALA A 79 -16.97 16.48 0.33
N THR A 80 -15.86 17.08 -0.10
CA THR A 80 -15.71 18.54 -0.16
C THR A 80 -16.84 19.07 -1.04
N GLY A 81 -17.89 19.62 -0.41
CA GLY A 81 -19.03 20.21 -1.11
C GLY A 81 -20.34 20.29 -0.34
N ALA A 82 -20.54 19.58 0.77
CA ALA A 82 -21.72 19.82 1.62
C ALA A 82 -21.34 20.73 2.79
N GLU A 83 -21.53 22.04 2.62
CA GLU A 83 -21.65 22.93 3.77
C GLU A 83 -22.73 22.36 4.71
N PRO A 84 -22.48 22.25 6.02
CA PRO A 84 -23.59 22.11 6.95
C PRO A 84 -24.37 23.42 6.86
N THR A 85 -25.56 23.38 6.23
CA THR A 85 -26.56 24.40 6.45
C THR A 85 -26.77 24.45 7.95
N LYS A 86 -26.24 25.52 8.57
CA LYS A 86 -26.38 25.79 9.99
C LYS A 86 -27.86 25.63 10.32
N GLY A 87 -28.13 24.70 11.23
CA GLY A 87 -29.47 24.48 11.75
C GLY A 87 -30.08 25.79 12.22
N ASN A 88 -31.38 25.91 11.96
CA ASN A 88 -32.36 26.51 12.86
C ASN A 88 -31.80 27.56 13.83
N ALA A 89 -31.65 28.80 13.35
CA ALA A 89 -31.75 29.97 14.20
C ALA A 89 -33.18 30.48 14.08
N ALA A 90 -33.97 30.19 15.12
CA ALA A 90 -35.06 30.98 15.68
C ALA A 90 -35.94 31.78 14.68
N TYR A 91 -37.18 31.31 14.49
CA TYR A 91 -38.39 32.12 14.57
C TYR A 91 -39.53 31.29 15.16
#